data_AF-A0A0F9JKV5-F1
#
_entry.id   AF-A0A0F9JKV5-F1
#
_cell.length_a   1.000
_cell.length_b   1.000
_cell.length_c   1.000
_cell.angle_alpha   90.00
_cell.angle_beta   90.00
_cell.angle_gamma   90.00
#
_symmetry.space_group_name_H-M   'P 1'
#
loop_
_entity.id
_entity.type
_entity.pdbx_description
1 polymer ?
#
loop_
_entity_poly.entity_id
_entity_poly.type
_entity_poly.pdbx_seq_one_letter_code
_entity_poly.pdbx_strand_id
1 'polypeptide(L)'
;MTAYNVSSFFLQQTGKKSPILERQLAIGDSDYSGRVIRWPSFRRKWNDIRPVSLTIGLANEDQALNFFRDDPTAGQVGVTIKAGFKHPGENLLIRSENFDVDSWQKNQVDSLEVNAEISPMLLRTADVVQFASAQGATLVQFVQDNLKPNTQYTYAMYIRTLGTLPSSDLQVNLRVFDDLSVQIGNDLTSNWQQFLGSLSTSASVNSLSIGLTTNSYSEPMAIWGALLQGPVTSGEIGEYIRADATPVEKDTNEFAIFYAGRVDNLKFLKGRIDIALKDKIKPFTEKILGSSDVPLDFTTSDFLVHDLAFFLVTSHGGLSAIESTSNPDIDWLSFLDFAETFSRDNVRVQARYEGTKVNEALRRLMRYTYAGAFIENDKLTFARFTTPSSFSTLLSDASILDLALEINDADIVNKQHVYADFDQTSDFWKIDAFDEASASVNSYGLREFVEKDETVWYTNSASALNLAERRTTILRDPIDRFKIQTPLVALGRQIGEVIRFTDSFFGVTSTDAFRMMGYQLDLDRGKMSLEIDESQIFTGFRLDDAVDGLLDQDYNFLL
;
A
#
# COMPACT_ATOMS: atom_id res chain seq x y z
N MET A 1 -3.06 -5.80 2.88
CA MET A 1 -2.89 -5.18 1.58
C MET A 1 -2.07 -3.93 1.83
N THR A 2 -0.90 -3.81 1.22
CA THR A 2 -0.10 -2.57 1.29
C THR A 2 -0.76 -1.49 0.45
N ALA A 3 -0.46 -0.22 0.74
CA ALA A 3 -0.97 0.93 -0.01
C ALA A 3 -0.80 0.79 -1.53
N TYR A 4 0.32 0.17 -1.88
CA TYR A 4 0.75 -0.11 -3.24
C TYR A 4 0.95 -1.62 -3.37
N ASN A 5 0.59 -2.18 -4.53
CA ASN A 5 0.90 -3.57 -4.85
C ASN A 5 2.40 -3.68 -5.18
N VAL A 6 3.24 -3.67 -4.15
CA VAL A 6 4.70 -3.71 -4.23
C VAL A 6 5.27 -4.93 -3.53
N SER A 7 6.44 -5.36 -3.96
CA SER A 7 7.14 -6.53 -3.50
C SER A 7 7.86 -6.29 -2.17
N SER A 8 8.31 -7.36 -1.54
CA SER A 8 9.18 -7.29 -0.38
C SER A 8 10.51 -6.58 -0.66
N PHE A 9 11.01 -6.63 -1.90
CA PHE A 9 12.22 -5.89 -2.29
C PHE A 9 11.99 -4.38 -2.21
N PHE A 10 10.88 -3.89 -2.75
CA PHE A 10 10.52 -2.47 -2.64
C PHE A 10 10.48 -2.04 -1.18
N LEU A 11 9.78 -2.79 -0.32
CA LEU A 11 9.69 -2.50 1.11
C LEU A 11 11.07 -2.49 1.78
N GLN A 12 11.94 -3.45 1.46
CA GLN A 12 13.31 -3.47 1.97
C GLN A 12 14.12 -2.24 1.52
N GLN A 13 14.00 -1.83 0.25
CA GLN A 13 14.69 -0.63 -0.24
C GLN A 13 14.19 0.63 0.46
N THR A 14 12.88 0.74 0.68
CA THR A 14 12.31 1.90 1.37
C THR A 14 12.81 2.07 2.81
N GLY A 15 13.18 0.97 3.49
CA GLY A 15 13.76 1.00 4.83
C GLY A 15 15.22 1.48 4.90
N LYS A 16 15.89 1.69 3.76
CA LYS A 16 17.26 2.23 3.75
C LYS A 16 17.26 3.71 4.13
N LYS A 17 18.33 4.17 4.80
CA LYS A 17 18.50 5.57 5.19
C LYS A 17 18.61 6.53 4.00
N SER A 18 19.20 6.06 2.91
CA SER A 18 19.41 6.80 1.66
C SER A 18 19.05 5.94 0.45
N PRO A 19 17.76 5.68 0.21
CA PRO A 19 17.34 4.85 -0.91
C PRO A 19 17.58 5.59 -2.23
N ILE A 20 18.17 4.92 -3.23
CA ILE A 20 18.28 5.47 -4.58
C ILE A 20 16.94 5.24 -5.27
N LEU A 21 16.13 6.29 -5.31
CA LEU A 21 14.80 6.25 -5.88
C LEU A 21 14.87 6.48 -7.39
N GLU A 22 14.40 5.49 -8.16
CA GLU A 22 14.09 5.67 -9.57
C GLU A 22 12.75 6.40 -9.70
N ARG A 23 12.69 7.34 -10.63
CA ARG A 23 11.53 8.23 -10.78
C ARG A 23 11.14 8.26 -12.25
N GLN A 24 9.84 8.16 -12.50
CA GLN A 24 9.28 8.19 -13.83
C GLN A 24 8.23 9.29 -13.97
N LEU A 25 8.37 10.14 -14.99
CA LEU A 25 7.35 11.04 -15.47
C LEU A 25 6.94 10.58 -16.86
N ALA A 26 5.72 10.11 -17.01
CA ALA A 26 5.16 9.80 -18.32
C ALA A 26 4.05 10.80 -18.68
N ILE A 27 4.09 11.30 -19.91
CA ILE A 27 3.03 12.10 -20.52
C ILE A 27 2.49 11.27 -21.68
N GLY A 28 1.29 10.73 -21.52
CA GLY A 28 0.77 9.65 -22.34
C GLY A 28 1.62 8.40 -22.13
N ASP A 29 2.06 7.81 -23.23
CA ASP A 29 2.91 6.61 -23.23
C ASP A 29 4.41 6.93 -23.31
N SER A 30 4.77 8.22 -23.36
CA SER A 30 6.17 8.66 -23.53
C SER A 30 6.81 9.06 -22.20
N ASP A 31 8.03 8.59 -21.97
CA ASP A 31 8.83 8.89 -20.78
C ASP A 31 9.60 10.21 -20.96
N TYR A 32 9.40 11.15 -20.02
CA TYR A 32 10.04 12.46 -19.98
C TYR A 32 10.90 12.66 -18.72
N SER A 33 11.24 11.60 -18.01
CA SER A 33 11.98 11.64 -16.74
C SER A 33 13.33 12.34 -16.86
N GLY A 34 14.05 12.11 -17.97
CA GLY A 34 15.33 12.76 -18.26
C GLY A 34 15.24 14.28 -18.48
N ARG A 35 14.03 14.85 -18.58
CA ARG A 35 13.80 16.29 -18.70
C ARG A 35 13.39 16.94 -17.38
N VAL A 36 13.10 16.18 -16.34
CA VAL A 36 12.65 16.74 -15.06
C VAL A 36 13.79 17.49 -14.38
N ILE A 37 13.62 18.80 -14.21
CA ILE A 37 14.61 19.66 -13.54
C ILE A 37 14.57 19.44 -12.02
N ARG A 38 13.36 19.30 -11.48
CA ARG A 38 13.12 19.05 -10.06
C ARG A 38 11.85 18.23 -9.89
N TRP A 39 11.93 17.17 -9.10
CA TRP A 39 10.77 16.35 -8.80
C TRP A 39 9.85 17.04 -7.78
N PRO A 40 8.53 16.86 -7.89
CA PRO A 40 7.59 17.51 -6.99
C PRO A 40 7.55 16.82 -5.62
N SER A 41 6.93 17.51 -4.67
CA SER A 41 6.49 16.93 -3.41
C SER A 41 4.97 16.77 -3.39
N PHE A 42 4.47 15.65 -2.88
CA PHE A 42 3.05 15.42 -2.66
C PHE A 42 2.70 15.65 -1.22
N ARG A 43 1.54 16.25 -0.93
CA ARG A 43 0.99 16.33 0.41
C ARG A 43 -0.43 15.80 0.40
N ARG A 44 -0.74 14.93 1.35
CA ARG A 44 -2.10 14.40 1.57
C ARG A 44 -2.46 14.48 3.03
N LYS A 45 -3.74 14.72 3.29
CA LYS A 45 -4.35 14.72 4.62
C LYS A 45 -5.71 14.05 4.54
N TRP A 46 -6.09 13.36 5.62
CA TRP A 46 -7.32 12.57 5.69
C TRP A 46 -8.61 13.37 5.43
N ASN A 47 -8.60 14.66 5.77
CA ASN A 47 -9.74 15.58 5.65
C ASN A 47 -9.61 16.57 4.48
N ASP A 48 -8.58 16.45 3.65
CA ASP A 48 -8.32 17.39 2.56
C ASP A 48 -8.78 16.82 1.21
N ILE A 49 -10.10 16.85 0.98
CA ILE A 49 -10.70 16.57 -0.33
C ILE A 49 -10.49 17.81 -1.21
N ARG A 50 -9.25 17.99 -1.69
CA ARG A 50 -8.89 19.02 -2.66
C ARG A 50 -8.05 18.40 -3.75
N PRO A 51 -8.19 18.89 -5.00
CA PRO A 51 -7.33 18.48 -6.09
C PRO A 51 -5.88 18.74 -5.73
N VAL A 52 -5.07 17.70 -5.81
CA VAL A 52 -3.63 17.81 -5.64
C VAL A 52 -3.08 18.52 -6.88
N SER A 53 -2.77 19.80 -6.70
CA SER A 53 -2.15 20.63 -7.73
C SER A 53 -0.63 20.54 -7.59
N LEU A 54 0.04 20.14 -8.65
CA LEU A 54 1.50 19.97 -8.67
C LEU A 54 2.08 20.83 -9.77
N THR A 55 3.32 21.28 -9.62
CA THR A 55 4.04 21.94 -10.71
C THR A 55 5.38 21.23 -10.90
N ILE A 56 5.67 20.86 -12.14
CA ILE A 56 6.93 20.22 -12.53
C ILE A 56 7.62 21.10 -13.57
N GLY A 57 8.87 21.44 -13.32
CA GLY A 57 9.72 22.11 -14.31
C GLY A 57 10.42 21.09 -15.18
N LEU A 58 10.26 21.20 -16.50
CA LEU A 58 10.93 20.36 -17.49
C LEU A 58 11.89 21.18 -18.36
N ALA A 59 13.05 20.62 -18.68
CA ALA A 59 14.00 21.17 -19.61
C ALA A 59 13.43 21.14 -21.05
N ASN A 60 13.51 22.28 -21.73
CA ASN A 60 12.97 22.47 -23.08
C ASN A 60 13.87 23.38 -23.94
N GLU A 61 15.19 23.23 -23.81
CA GLU A 61 16.15 24.01 -24.61
C GLU A 61 16.15 23.58 -26.08
N ASP A 62 15.92 22.30 -26.34
CA ASP A 62 15.82 21.67 -27.66
C ASP A 62 14.43 21.79 -28.28
N GLN A 63 13.51 22.49 -27.61
CA GLN A 63 12.13 22.69 -28.07
C GLN A 63 11.28 21.41 -28.19
N ALA A 64 11.73 20.29 -27.63
CA ALA A 64 11.03 19.01 -27.76
C ALA A 64 9.62 18.99 -27.13
N LEU A 65 9.32 19.91 -26.21
CA LEU A 65 8.00 20.04 -25.57
C LEU A 65 7.12 21.12 -26.23
N ASN A 66 7.53 21.66 -27.38
CA ASN A 66 6.72 22.64 -28.12
C ASN A 66 5.44 22.04 -28.72
N PHE A 67 5.32 20.70 -28.78
CA PHE A 67 4.08 20.06 -29.20
C PHE A 67 2.88 20.48 -28.36
N PHE A 68 3.06 20.87 -27.09
CA PHE A 68 1.97 21.41 -26.27
C PHE A 68 1.44 22.77 -26.75
N ARG A 69 2.30 23.57 -27.40
CA ARG A 69 1.91 24.84 -28.01
C ARG A 69 1.29 24.60 -29.37
N ASP A 70 1.87 23.67 -30.13
CA ASP A 70 1.48 23.39 -31.51
C ASP A 70 0.17 22.57 -31.55
N ASP A 71 -0.10 21.75 -30.53
CA ASP A 71 -1.34 21.02 -30.30
C ASP A 71 -1.86 21.23 -28.85
N PRO A 72 -2.83 22.14 -28.66
CA PRO A 72 -3.45 22.36 -27.35
C PRO A 72 -4.16 21.13 -26.76
N THR A 73 -4.54 20.16 -27.59
CA THR A 73 -5.21 18.93 -27.11
C THR A 73 -4.26 17.99 -26.39
N ALA A 74 -2.94 18.13 -26.60
CA ALA A 74 -1.91 17.40 -25.87
C ALA A 74 -1.99 17.62 -24.35
N GLY A 75 -2.60 18.73 -23.90
CA GLY A 75 -2.87 18.96 -22.47
C GLY A 75 -3.91 18.00 -21.86
N GLN A 76 -4.74 17.35 -22.68
CA GLN A 76 -5.72 16.35 -22.22
C GLN A 76 -5.11 14.96 -22.00
N VAL A 77 -3.87 14.76 -22.43
CA VAL A 77 -3.17 13.49 -22.28
C VAL A 77 -2.91 13.22 -20.79
N GLY A 78 -3.06 11.96 -20.38
CA GLY A 78 -2.80 11.54 -19.02
C GLY A 78 -1.33 11.75 -18.64
N VAL A 79 -1.08 12.29 -17.46
CA VAL A 79 0.26 12.42 -16.89
C VAL A 79 0.34 11.52 -15.68
N THR A 80 1.39 10.69 -15.60
CA THR A 80 1.66 9.86 -14.43
C THR A 80 3.03 10.15 -13.86
N ILE A 81 3.10 10.20 -12.53
CA ILE A 81 4.35 10.27 -11.79
C ILE A 81 4.46 9.01 -10.97
N LYS A 82 5.52 8.26 -11.24
CA LYS A 82 5.83 7.03 -10.54
C LYS A 82 7.19 7.13 -9.88
N ALA A 83 7.37 6.41 -8.79
CA ALA A 83 8.69 6.24 -8.22
C ALA A 83 8.85 4.86 -7.60
N GLY A 84 10.07 4.40 -7.49
CA GLY A 84 10.36 3.09 -6.98
C GLY A 84 11.81 2.70 -7.15
N PHE A 85 12.06 1.42 -7.36
CA PHE A 85 13.41 0.89 -7.31
C PHE A 85 13.70 0.07 -8.55
N LYS A 86 14.85 0.37 -9.16
CA LYS A 86 15.46 -0.57 -10.08
C LYS A 86 15.85 -1.78 -9.25
N HIS A 87 15.27 -2.94 -9.57
CA HIS A 87 15.87 -4.17 -9.11
C HIS A 87 17.34 -4.13 -9.55
N PRO A 88 18.32 -4.35 -8.66
CA PRO A 88 19.66 -4.65 -9.14
C PRO A 88 19.44 -5.78 -10.12
N GLY A 89 19.82 -5.57 -11.38
CA GLY A 89 19.74 -6.63 -12.37
C GLY A 89 20.26 -7.87 -11.66
N GLU A 90 19.45 -8.90 -11.65
CA GLU A 90 19.91 -10.25 -11.32
C GLU A 90 19.95 -10.68 -9.84
N ASN A 91 18.78 -11.11 -9.34
CA ASN A 91 18.61 -12.39 -8.63
C ASN A 91 17.14 -12.79 -8.58
N LEU A 92 16.64 -13.25 -9.73
CA LEU A 92 15.41 -14.03 -9.75
C LEU A 92 15.82 -15.48 -9.64
N LEU A 93 15.61 -16.09 -8.48
CA LEU A 93 15.30 -17.51 -8.43
C LEU A 93 14.17 -17.73 -9.45
N ILE A 94 14.50 -18.33 -10.59
CA ILE A 94 13.50 -18.69 -11.59
C ILE A 94 12.62 -19.73 -10.91
N ARG A 95 11.33 -19.42 -10.84
CA ARG A 95 10.34 -20.19 -10.09
C ARG A 95 10.18 -21.57 -10.73
N SER A 96 9.84 -22.59 -9.95
CA SER A 96 9.62 -23.94 -10.49
C SER A 96 8.57 -23.95 -11.60
N GLU A 97 7.53 -23.12 -11.47
CA GLU A 97 6.46 -22.99 -12.47
C GLU A 97 6.86 -22.25 -13.76
N ASN A 98 8.03 -21.60 -13.78
CA ASN A 98 8.51 -20.85 -14.93
C ASN A 98 9.45 -21.66 -15.83
N PHE A 99 9.75 -22.91 -15.47
CA PHE A 99 10.48 -23.82 -16.35
C PHE A 99 9.49 -24.52 -17.27
N ASP A 100 9.69 -24.40 -18.58
CA ASP A 100 8.99 -25.24 -19.55
C ASP A 100 9.38 -26.71 -19.32
N VAL A 101 8.46 -27.63 -19.58
CA VAL A 101 8.64 -29.09 -19.43
C VAL A 101 9.86 -29.59 -20.22
N ASP A 102 10.26 -28.86 -21.25
CA ASP A 102 11.42 -29.15 -22.10
C ASP A 102 12.76 -28.76 -21.45
N SER A 103 12.78 -27.75 -20.57
CA SER A 103 13.99 -27.26 -19.86
C SER A 103 14.22 -27.94 -18.48
N TRP A 104 13.13 -28.47 -17.90
CA TRP A 104 13.11 -29.24 -16.67
C TRP A 104 12.66 -30.68 -16.96
N GLN A 105 13.62 -31.56 -17.16
CA GLN A 105 13.32 -32.98 -17.31
C GLN A 105 13.23 -33.65 -15.94
N LYS A 106 12.01 -34.01 -15.55
CA LYS A 106 11.71 -34.78 -14.33
C LYS A 106 11.72 -36.27 -14.67
N ASN A 107 12.92 -36.82 -14.79
CA ASN A 107 13.14 -38.20 -15.18
C ASN A 107 12.91 -39.14 -13.99
N GLN A 108 12.24 -40.28 -14.21
CA GLN A 108 12.07 -41.34 -13.19
C GLN A 108 11.30 -40.89 -11.92
N VAL A 109 10.32 -40.01 -12.12
CA VAL A 109 9.36 -39.59 -11.08
C VAL A 109 8.17 -40.56 -11.06
N ASP A 110 7.84 -41.09 -9.88
CA ASP A 110 6.64 -41.90 -9.64
C ASP A 110 5.39 -41.03 -9.56
N SER A 111 5.48 -39.89 -8.86
CA SER A 111 4.41 -38.90 -8.81
C SER A 111 4.95 -37.47 -8.75
N LEU A 112 4.28 -36.56 -9.45
CA LEU A 112 4.60 -35.13 -9.48
C LEU A 112 3.34 -34.34 -9.17
N GLU A 113 3.40 -33.55 -8.11
CA GLU A 113 2.42 -32.51 -7.83
C GLU A 113 3.07 -31.15 -8.06
N VAL A 114 2.70 -30.51 -9.17
CA VAL A 114 3.21 -29.19 -9.52
C VAL A 114 2.62 -28.16 -8.57
N ASN A 115 3.43 -27.24 -8.05
CA ASN A 115 2.98 -26.13 -7.20
C ASN A 115 2.22 -26.55 -5.93
N ALA A 116 2.55 -27.70 -5.33
CA ALA A 116 1.81 -28.27 -4.21
C ALA A 116 2.25 -27.76 -2.83
N GLU A 117 3.47 -27.23 -2.68
CA GLU A 117 4.04 -26.91 -1.36
C GLU A 117 4.40 -25.43 -1.21
N ILE A 118 4.40 -24.87 0.01
CA ILE A 118 4.83 -23.49 0.24
C ILE A 118 6.36 -23.39 0.07
N SER A 119 6.80 -22.56 -0.87
CA SER A 119 8.22 -22.27 -1.13
C SER A 119 8.93 -21.70 0.12
N PRO A 120 10.28 -21.82 0.21
CA PRO A 120 11.04 -21.27 1.34
C PRO A 120 10.89 -19.76 1.53
N MET A 121 10.44 -19.05 0.49
CA MET A 121 10.25 -17.61 0.51
C MET A 121 8.81 -17.19 0.89
N LEU A 122 7.92 -18.14 1.21
CA LEU A 122 6.53 -17.91 1.66
C LEU A 122 5.64 -17.11 0.69
N LEU A 123 6.09 -16.89 -0.54
CA LEU A 123 5.41 -16.03 -1.53
C LEU A 123 4.87 -16.81 -2.74
N ARG A 124 5.22 -18.09 -2.86
CA ARG A 124 4.99 -18.96 -4.03
C ARG A 124 4.89 -20.42 -3.63
N THR A 125 4.62 -21.26 -4.61
CA THR A 125 4.54 -22.71 -4.50
C THR A 125 5.81 -23.40 -5.00
N ALA A 126 6.06 -24.62 -4.53
CA ALA A 126 7.13 -25.52 -4.92
C ALA A 126 6.52 -26.81 -5.44
N ASP A 127 7.27 -27.51 -6.30
CA ASP A 127 6.83 -28.80 -6.82
C ASP A 127 7.13 -29.89 -5.79
N VAL A 128 6.16 -30.77 -5.58
CA VAL A 128 6.33 -31.97 -4.78
C VAL A 128 6.59 -33.13 -5.72
N VAL A 129 7.72 -33.79 -5.53
CA VAL A 129 8.19 -34.86 -6.40
C VAL A 129 8.42 -36.10 -5.56
N GLN A 130 7.83 -37.21 -5.97
CA GLN A 130 8.06 -38.53 -5.39
C GLN A 130 8.74 -39.41 -6.42
N PHE A 131 9.85 -40.04 -6.04
CA PHE A 131 10.66 -40.82 -6.96
C PHE A 131 10.43 -42.33 -6.78
N ALA A 132 10.60 -43.08 -7.87
CA ALA A 132 10.69 -44.52 -7.81
C ALA A 132 11.86 -44.95 -6.92
N SER A 133 11.69 -46.02 -6.14
CA SER A 133 12.77 -46.60 -5.33
C SER A 133 13.86 -47.20 -6.23
N ALA A 134 14.75 -46.36 -6.76
CA ALA A 134 15.86 -46.77 -7.62
C ALA A 134 17.16 -46.11 -7.16
N GLN A 135 18.16 -46.93 -6.84
CA GLN A 135 19.49 -46.49 -6.43
C GLN A 135 20.23 -45.81 -7.60
N GLY A 136 20.79 -44.62 -7.37
CA GLY A 136 21.76 -44.00 -8.30
C GLY A 136 21.17 -43.37 -9.56
N ALA A 137 19.85 -43.20 -9.63
CA ALA A 137 19.16 -42.50 -10.69
C ALA A 137 19.42 -40.98 -10.66
N THR A 138 19.42 -40.33 -11.84
CA THR A 138 19.32 -38.86 -11.94
C THR A 138 17.85 -38.49 -12.07
N LEU A 139 17.34 -37.77 -11.09
CA LEU A 139 15.92 -37.71 -10.77
C LEU A 139 15.25 -36.40 -11.21
N VAL A 140 16.00 -35.30 -11.26
CA VAL A 140 15.58 -34.01 -11.84
C VAL A 140 16.77 -33.42 -12.55
N GLN A 141 16.58 -32.96 -13.79
CA GLN A 141 17.62 -32.42 -14.65
C GLN A 141 17.20 -31.04 -15.18
N PHE A 142 17.89 -30.00 -14.74
CA PHE A 142 17.85 -28.68 -15.37
C PHE A 142 18.93 -28.63 -16.44
N VAL A 143 18.57 -28.44 -17.71
CA VAL A 143 19.54 -28.34 -18.81
C VAL A 143 19.62 -26.90 -19.30
N GLN A 144 20.83 -26.33 -19.28
CA GLN A 144 21.13 -25.06 -19.92
C GLN A 144 22.19 -25.28 -20.99
N ASP A 145 21.82 -24.98 -22.23
CA ASP A 145 22.75 -24.98 -23.36
C ASP A 145 23.32 -23.57 -23.61
N ASN A 146 24.42 -23.51 -24.36
CA ASN A 146 25.12 -22.29 -24.77
C ASN A 146 25.77 -21.48 -23.64
N LEU A 147 26.32 -22.14 -22.62
CA LEU A 147 27.14 -21.46 -21.63
C LEU A 147 28.38 -20.83 -22.28
N LYS A 148 28.70 -19.59 -21.87
CA LYS A 148 29.94 -18.93 -22.24
C LYS A 148 31.13 -19.80 -21.79
N PRO A 149 32.11 -20.10 -22.65
CA PRO A 149 33.27 -20.89 -22.28
C PRO A 149 34.19 -20.12 -21.31
N ASN A 150 35.03 -20.82 -20.54
CA ASN A 150 36.01 -20.25 -19.60
C ASN A 150 35.40 -19.31 -18.56
N THR A 151 34.21 -19.64 -18.09
CA THR A 151 33.36 -18.75 -17.29
C THR A 151 32.96 -19.47 -16.00
N GLN A 152 33.17 -18.82 -14.85
CA GLN A 152 32.82 -19.40 -13.55
C GLN A 152 31.36 -19.09 -13.24
N TYR A 153 30.54 -20.12 -13.11
CA TYR A 153 29.16 -20.00 -12.67
C TYR A 153 29.00 -20.44 -11.22
N THR A 154 28.05 -19.84 -10.51
CA THR A 154 27.53 -20.37 -9.24
C THR A 154 26.09 -20.79 -9.42
N TYR A 155 25.62 -21.78 -8.68
CA TYR A 155 24.23 -22.23 -8.77
C TYR A 155 23.63 -22.53 -7.41
N ALA A 156 22.30 -22.43 -7.31
CA ALA A 156 21.55 -22.68 -6.08
C ALA A 156 20.23 -23.43 -6.32
N MET A 157 19.85 -24.34 -5.44
CA MET A 157 18.55 -25.02 -5.44
C MET A 157 18.06 -25.22 -4.00
N TYR A 158 16.75 -25.11 -3.75
CA TYR A 158 16.16 -25.39 -2.45
C TYR A 158 15.42 -26.71 -2.45
N ILE A 159 15.63 -27.51 -1.40
CA ILE A 159 15.01 -28.83 -1.26
C ILE A 159 14.65 -29.06 0.21
N ARG A 160 13.53 -29.73 0.45
CA ARG A 160 13.21 -30.35 1.75
C ARG A 160 12.51 -31.69 1.56
N THR A 161 12.60 -32.57 2.53
CA THR A 161 11.74 -33.76 2.57
C THR A 161 10.36 -33.42 3.12
N LEU A 162 9.32 -34.13 2.67
CA LEU A 162 7.98 -34.10 3.25
C LEU A 162 7.63 -35.38 4.03
N GLY A 163 8.47 -36.41 3.96
CA GLY A 163 8.30 -37.70 4.64
C GLY A 163 9.10 -37.86 5.94
N THR A 164 8.89 -38.98 6.64
CA THR A 164 9.61 -39.31 7.90
C THR A 164 11.01 -39.84 7.58
N LEU A 165 12.05 -39.04 7.83
CA LEU A 165 13.44 -39.41 7.57
C LEU A 165 13.83 -40.67 8.38
N PRO A 166 14.23 -41.78 7.75
CA PRO A 166 14.98 -42.80 8.47
C PRO A 166 16.29 -42.18 8.94
N SER A 167 16.67 -42.47 10.18
CA SER A 167 17.97 -42.06 10.71
C SER A 167 19.07 -42.62 9.80
N SER A 168 19.89 -41.71 9.26
CA SER A 168 20.99 -41.90 8.32
C SER A 168 20.60 -42.33 6.89
N ASP A 169 21.16 -41.60 5.93
CA ASP A 169 21.32 -41.99 4.52
C ASP A 169 20.27 -41.48 3.53
N LEU A 170 19.92 -40.19 3.55
CA LEU A 170 19.33 -39.56 2.37
C LEU A 170 20.27 -38.48 1.84
N GLN A 171 21.23 -38.93 1.04
CA GLN A 171 22.19 -38.06 0.37
C GLN A 171 21.60 -37.60 -0.95
N VAL A 172 21.34 -36.31 -1.05
CA VAL A 172 21.12 -35.67 -2.35
C VAL A 172 22.49 -35.35 -2.92
N ASN A 173 22.82 -35.89 -4.10
CA ASN A 173 23.95 -35.39 -4.86
C ASN A 173 23.44 -34.46 -5.96
N LEU A 174 23.89 -33.22 -5.91
CA LEU A 174 23.93 -32.36 -7.08
C LEU A 174 24.96 -32.91 -8.04
N ARG A 175 24.58 -33.18 -9.29
CA ARG A 175 25.51 -33.58 -10.35
C ARG A 175 25.50 -32.54 -11.46
N VAL A 176 26.68 -32.00 -11.77
CA VAL A 176 26.90 -31.23 -13.00
C VAL A 176 27.33 -32.19 -14.11
N PHE A 177 26.65 -32.19 -15.25
CA PHE A 177 27.11 -32.97 -16.42
C PHE A 177 28.03 -32.13 -17.30
N ASP A 178 29.29 -32.10 -16.90
CA ASP A 178 30.43 -32.14 -17.83
C ASP A 178 31.35 -33.29 -17.36
N ASP A 179 32.50 -33.52 -18.01
CA ASP A 179 33.44 -34.61 -17.64
C ASP A 179 33.91 -34.58 -16.16
N LEU A 180 33.51 -33.60 -15.34
CA LEU A 180 33.69 -33.55 -13.88
C LEU A 180 32.36 -33.56 -13.11
N SER A 181 32.03 -34.71 -12.51
CA SER A 181 30.98 -34.77 -11.49
C SER A 181 31.46 -34.17 -10.16
N VAL A 182 31.00 -32.98 -9.80
CA VAL A 182 31.07 -32.49 -8.41
C VAL A 182 29.89 -33.09 -7.66
N GLN A 183 30.13 -33.79 -6.55
CA GLN A 183 29.09 -34.29 -5.65
C GLN A 183 29.07 -33.44 -4.37
N ILE A 184 27.90 -32.90 -4.03
CA ILE A 184 27.67 -32.22 -2.76
C ILE A 184 26.66 -33.07 -1.99
N GLY A 185 27.15 -33.95 -1.12
CA GLY A 185 26.30 -34.77 -0.26
C GLY A 185 25.91 -34.00 1.00
N ASN A 186 24.62 -33.70 1.17
CA ASN A 186 24.06 -33.25 2.45
C ASN A 186 22.90 -34.17 2.84
N ASP A 187 22.73 -34.37 4.15
CA ASP A 187 21.54 -35.02 4.70
C ASP A 187 20.34 -34.08 4.53
N LEU A 188 19.26 -34.58 3.91
CA LEU A 188 18.01 -33.83 3.80
C LEU A 188 17.29 -33.73 5.15
N THR A 189 16.70 -32.56 5.40
CA THR A 189 15.86 -32.28 6.58
C THR A 189 14.43 -31.95 6.18
N SER A 190 13.51 -31.94 7.15
CA SER A 190 12.15 -31.43 6.97
C SER A 190 12.09 -29.90 6.77
N ASN A 191 13.19 -29.19 7.06
CA ASN A 191 13.33 -27.77 6.76
C ASN A 191 13.89 -27.58 5.35
N TRP A 192 13.53 -26.45 4.72
CA TRP A 192 14.14 -26.02 3.47
C TRP A 192 15.65 -25.83 3.63
N GLN A 193 16.42 -26.56 2.84
CA GLN A 193 17.87 -26.44 2.75
C GLN A 193 18.24 -25.85 1.40
N GLN A 194 19.15 -24.89 1.43
CA GLN A 194 19.76 -24.33 0.23
C GLN A 194 21.00 -25.14 -0.13
N PHE A 195 21.05 -25.62 -1.35
CA PHE A 195 22.21 -26.26 -1.92
C PHE A 195 22.90 -25.30 -2.87
N LEU A 196 24.19 -25.08 -2.66
CA LEU A 196 25.01 -24.15 -3.43
C LEU A 196 26.15 -24.91 -4.11
N GLY A 197 26.44 -24.57 -5.36
CA GLY A 197 27.62 -25.10 -6.06
C GLY A 197 28.24 -24.07 -6.98
N SER A 198 29.40 -24.40 -7.51
CA SER A 198 30.10 -23.59 -8.50
C SER A 198 30.70 -24.47 -9.57
N LEU A 199 30.71 -23.96 -10.79
CA LEU A 199 31.23 -24.62 -11.98
C LEU A 199 32.15 -23.65 -12.71
N SER A 200 33.20 -24.14 -13.35
CA SER A 200 33.93 -23.37 -14.36
C SER A 200 33.79 -24.08 -15.70
N THR A 201 33.14 -23.43 -16.67
CA THR A 201 33.04 -24.01 -18.02
C THR A 201 34.41 -23.99 -18.67
N SER A 202 34.76 -25.05 -19.39
CA SER A 202 35.96 -25.08 -20.25
C SER A 202 35.58 -24.69 -21.69
N ALA A 203 36.58 -24.54 -22.57
CA ALA A 203 36.34 -24.27 -23.99
C ALA A 203 35.48 -25.34 -24.70
N SER A 204 35.37 -26.54 -24.14
CA SER A 204 34.60 -27.67 -24.71
C SER A 204 33.27 -27.92 -24.00
N VAL A 205 32.96 -27.18 -22.92
CA VAL A 205 31.72 -27.34 -22.14
C VAL A 205 30.82 -26.14 -22.40
N ASN A 206 29.75 -26.36 -23.16
CA ASN A 206 28.73 -25.35 -23.45
C ASN A 206 27.35 -25.73 -22.89
N SER A 207 27.21 -26.83 -22.16
CA SER A 207 25.97 -27.23 -21.50
C SER A 207 26.19 -27.54 -20.03
N LEU A 208 25.18 -27.27 -19.22
CA LEU A 208 25.11 -27.64 -17.81
C LEU A 208 23.83 -28.42 -17.60
N SER A 209 23.97 -29.61 -17.03
CA SER A 209 22.84 -30.31 -16.43
C SER A 209 23.03 -30.39 -14.92
N ILE A 210 22.02 -29.96 -14.15
CA ILE A 210 22.00 -30.10 -12.69
C ILE A 210 21.06 -31.26 -12.33
N GLY A 211 21.64 -32.35 -11.83
CA GLY A 211 20.98 -33.58 -11.43
C GLY A 211 20.78 -33.71 -9.92
N LEU A 212 19.67 -34.30 -9.48
CA LEU A 212 19.52 -34.86 -8.12
C LEU A 212 19.70 -36.37 -8.16
N THR A 213 20.57 -36.94 -7.33
CA THR A 213 20.60 -38.40 -7.11
C THR A 213 20.32 -38.72 -5.65
N THR A 214 19.58 -39.81 -5.40
CA THR A 214 19.34 -40.34 -4.06
C THR A 214 19.83 -41.79 -3.98
N ASN A 215 20.14 -42.23 -2.77
CA ASN A 215 20.75 -43.52 -2.47
C ASN A 215 19.76 -44.66 -2.18
N SER A 216 18.44 -44.38 -2.18
CA SER A 216 17.29 -45.32 -2.18
C SER A 216 16.13 -44.72 -1.38
N TYR A 217 15.19 -43.99 -2.00
CA TYR A 217 14.03 -43.51 -1.24
C TYR A 217 12.80 -43.20 -2.09
N SER A 218 11.61 -43.43 -1.52
CA SER A 218 10.31 -43.27 -2.19
C SER A 218 9.40 -42.21 -1.55
N GLU A 219 9.89 -41.39 -0.62
CA GLU A 219 9.05 -40.32 -0.05
C GLU A 219 9.04 -39.08 -0.95
N PRO A 220 7.96 -38.29 -0.86
CA PRO A 220 7.88 -37.00 -1.52
C PRO A 220 8.89 -35.99 -0.95
N MET A 221 9.47 -35.19 -1.84
CA MET A 221 10.27 -34.02 -1.49
C MET A 221 9.75 -32.79 -2.22
N ALA A 222 9.85 -31.64 -1.56
CA ALA A 222 9.55 -30.37 -2.20
C ALA A 222 10.83 -29.76 -2.77
N ILE A 223 10.79 -29.36 -4.03
CA ILE A 223 11.91 -28.80 -4.78
C ILE A 223 11.51 -27.42 -5.28
N TRP A 224 12.40 -26.44 -5.07
CA TRP A 224 12.14 -25.07 -5.48
C TRP A 224 13.38 -24.39 -6.05
N GLY A 225 13.27 -24.00 -7.32
CA GLY A 225 14.23 -23.18 -8.05
C GLY A 225 15.53 -23.90 -8.46
N ALA A 226 16.10 -23.46 -9.58
CA ALA A 226 17.50 -23.65 -9.92
C ALA A 226 18.03 -22.28 -10.37
N LEU A 227 18.97 -21.72 -9.61
CA LEU A 227 19.67 -20.48 -9.95
C LEU A 227 20.97 -20.86 -10.65
N LEU A 228 21.31 -20.20 -11.76
CA LEU A 228 22.64 -20.23 -12.35
C LEU A 228 23.09 -18.78 -12.51
N GLN A 229 24.19 -18.39 -11.88
CA GLN A 229 24.74 -17.04 -11.89
C GLN A 229 26.09 -17.06 -12.61
N GLY A 230 26.27 -16.20 -13.62
CA GLY A 230 27.56 -16.01 -14.31
C GLY A 230 28.65 -15.41 -13.40
N PRO A 231 29.90 -15.32 -13.87
CA PRO A 231 31.00 -14.82 -13.06
C PRO A 231 30.74 -13.37 -12.75
N VAL A 232 30.96 -13.04 -11.48
CA VAL A 232 31.05 -11.66 -11.02
C VAL A 232 32.41 -11.13 -11.49
N THR A 233 32.50 -10.65 -12.72
CA THR A 233 33.60 -9.75 -13.07
C THR A 233 33.38 -8.45 -12.31
N SER A 234 34.38 -8.03 -11.55
CA SER A 234 34.35 -6.87 -10.65
C SER A 234 33.59 -5.67 -11.24
N GLY A 235 32.35 -5.47 -10.83
CA GLY A 235 31.54 -4.29 -11.16
C GLY A 235 30.39 -4.50 -12.16
N GLU A 236 30.30 -5.64 -12.82
CA GLU A 236 29.16 -6.00 -13.67
C GLU A 236 28.44 -7.22 -13.06
N ILE A 237 27.13 -7.09 -12.82
CA ILE A 237 26.29 -8.21 -12.38
C ILE A 237 26.06 -9.07 -13.63
N GLY A 238 26.41 -10.36 -13.54
CA GLY A 238 26.64 -11.22 -14.69
C GLY A 238 25.38 -11.80 -15.33
N GLU A 239 25.19 -11.45 -16.61
CA GLU A 239 24.12 -11.92 -17.50
C GLU A 239 23.69 -13.38 -17.29
N TYR A 240 22.39 -13.58 -17.00
CA TYR A 240 21.74 -14.87 -17.03
C TYR A 240 21.51 -15.40 -18.45
N ILE A 241 21.75 -16.70 -18.64
CA ILE A 241 21.37 -17.39 -19.88
C ILE A 241 20.01 -18.05 -19.64
N ARG A 242 18.96 -17.55 -20.29
CA ARG A 242 17.68 -18.26 -20.43
C ARG A 242 17.76 -19.14 -21.67
N ALA A 243 17.31 -20.40 -21.59
CA ALA A 243 16.97 -21.19 -22.77
C ALA A 243 15.89 -20.46 -23.59
N ASP A 244 16.01 -20.52 -24.92
CA ASP A 244 15.28 -19.72 -25.91
C ASP A 244 13.76 -19.66 -25.68
N ALA A 245 13.33 -18.63 -24.96
CA ALA A 245 12.02 -18.02 -25.10
C ALA A 245 12.27 -16.53 -25.33
N THR A 246 11.69 -16.01 -26.40
CA THR A 246 11.87 -14.66 -26.95
C THR A 246 12.02 -13.60 -25.85
N PRO A 247 13.02 -12.69 -25.90
CA PRO A 247 13.29 -11.76 -24.82
C PRO A 247 12.08 -10.85 -24.61
N VAL A 248 11.41 -11.00 -23.47
CA VAL A 248 10.70 -9.86 -22.88
C VAL A 248 11.76 -9.16 -22.05
N GLU A 249 12.45 -8.19 -22.66
CA GLU A 249 13.15 -7.13 -21.93
C GLU A 249 12.13 -6.44 -21.03
N LYS A 250 11.93 -6.98 -19.83
CA LYS A 250 11.17 -6.31 -18.81
C LYS A 250 12.20 -5.59 -17.98
N ASP A 251 12.38 -4.30 -18.24
CA ASP A 251 12.89 -3.37 -17.23
C ASP A 251 12.17 -3.69 -15.92
N THR A 252 12.83 -4.39 -15.00
CA THR A 252 12.25 -4.86 -13.74
C THR A 252 12.20 -3.72 -12.72
N ASN A 253 12.00 -2.49 -13.20
CA ASN A 253 11.74 -1.37 -12.31
C ASN A 253 10.40 -1.61 -11.63
N GLU A 254 10.43 -1.67 -10.32
CA GLU A 254 9.22 -1.76 -9.53
C GLU A 254 8.79 -0.35 -9.15
N PHE A 255 7.69 0.12 -9.76
CA PHE A 255 7.19 1.47 -9.60
C PHE A 255 5.83 1.51 -8.89
N ALA A 256 5.69 2.41 -7.93
CA ALA A 256 4.41 2.83 -7.36
C ALA A 256 3.93 4.12 -8.03
N ILE A 257 2.62 4.23 -8.29
CA ILE A 257 2.02 5.43 -8.87
C ILE A 257 1.66 6.39 -7.74
N PHE A 258 2.37 7.51 -7.65
CA PHE A 258 2.09 8.54 -6.63
C PHE A 258 1.07 9.57 -7.12
N TYR A 259 1.00 9.74 -8.44
CA TYR A 259 0.07 10.67 -9.05
C TYR A 259 -0.31 10.22 -10.45
N ALA A 260 -1.59 10.34 -10.75
CA ALA A 260 -2.06 10.40 -12.12
C ALA A 260 -3.07 11.56 -12.25
N GLY A 261 -3.05 12.19 -13.42
CA GLY A 261 -3.87 13.36 -13.68
C GLY A 261 -3.73 13.81 -15.11
N ARG A 262 -4.00 15.10 -15.34
CA ARG A 262 -3.83 15.76 -16.64
C ARG A 262 -3.11 17.08 -16.48
N VAL A 263 -2.62 17.61 -17.60
CA VAL A 263 -2.08 18.97 -17.62
C VAL A 263 -3.23 19.96 -17.45
N ASP A 264 -3.08 20.85 -16.48
CA ASP A 264 -4.03 21.93 -16.23
C ASP A 264 -3.57 23.24 -16.83
N ASN A 265 -2.29 23.57 -16.63
CA ASN A 265 -1.72 24.82 -17.10
C ASN A 265 -0.26 24.61 -17.51
N LEU A 266 0.18 25.40 -18.49
CA LEU A 266 1.52 25.36 -19.04
C LEU A 266 2.10 26.77 -19.06
N LYS A 267 3.32 26.91 -18.56
CA LYS A 267 4.06 28.17 -18.63
C LYS A 267 5.39 27.94 -19.33
N PHE A 268 5.51 28.47 -20.54
CA PHE A 268 6.76 28.45 -21.29
C PHE A 268 7.69 29.56 -20.78
N LEU A 269 8.89 29.16 -20.41
CA LEU A 269 10.01 30.01 -20.05
C LEU A 269 11.16 29.74 -21.05
N LYS A 270 12.14 30.65 -21.13
CA LYS A 270 13.28 30.42 -22.02
C LYS A 270 14.06 29.18 -21.56
N GLY A 271 14.05 28.11 -22.36
CA GLY A 271 14.74 26.83 -22.08
C GLY A 271 14.02 25.88 -21.11
N ARG A 272 12.83 26.24 -20.61
CA ARG A 272 12.10 25.46 -19.60
C ARG A 272 10.59 25.58 -19.81
N ILE A 273 9.85 24.53 -19.47
CA ILE A 273 8.39 24.58 -19.34
C ILE A 273 8.00 24.20 -17.92
N ASP A 274 7.10 24.97 -17.32
CA ASP A 274 6.44 24.59 -16.07
C ASP A 274 5.08 24.00 -16.39
N ILE A 275 4.89 22.73 -16.02
CA ILE A 275 3.64 22.01 -16.19
C ILE A 275 2.93 21.95 -14.84
N ALA A 276 1.77 22.61 -14.77
CA ALA A 276 0.84 22.46 -13.66
C ALA A 276 -0.08 21.27 -13.94
N LEU A 277 -0.14 20.32 -13.02
CA LEU A 277 -0.94 19.10 -13.12
C LEU A 277 -2.13 19.18 -12.18
N LYS A 278 -3.27 18.62 -12.60
CA LYS A 278 -4.44 18.39 -11.73
C LYS A 278 -4.91 16.94 -11.81
N ASP A 279 -5.29 16.41 -10.65
CA ASP A 279 -5.76 15.04 -10.50
C ASP A 279 -7.21 14.87 -10.99
N LYS A 280 -7.70 13.62 -10.91
CA LYS A 280 -9.06 13.25 -11.34
C LYS A 280 -10.18 13.92 -10.53
N ILE A 281 -9.92 14.41 -9.32
CA ILE A 281 -10.94 15.08 -8.49
C ILE A 281 -11.01 16.59 -8.69
N LYS A 282 -10.26 17.15 -9.65
CA LYS A 282 -10.46 18.53 -10.14
C LYS A 282 -11.94 18.92 -10.30
N PRO A 283 -12.79 18.11 -10.97
CA PRO A 283 -14.21 18.45 -11.14
C PRO A 283 -14.94 18.69 -9.81
N PHE A 284 -14.47 18.12 -8.69
CA PHE A 284 -15.14 18.30 -7.40
C PHE A 284 -15.07 19.74 -6.89
N THR A 285 -14.06 20.50 -7.33
CA THR A 285 -13.91 21.93 -6.99
C THR A 285 -14.54 22.88 -7.99
N GLU A 286 -14.97 22.37 -9.14
CA GLU A 286 -15.49 23.17 -10.25
C GLU A 286 -17.01 22.99 -10.36
N LYS A 287 -17.50 21.77 -10.14
CA LYS A 287 -18.92 21.44 -10.19
C LYS A 287 -19.63 21.90 -8.92
N ILE A 288 -20.75 22.56 -9.15
CA ILE A 288 -21.63 23.14 -8.14
C ILE A 288 -22.88 22.28 -8.05
N LEU A 289 -23.34 22.01 -6.83
CA LEU A 289 -24.54 21.25 -6.52
C LEU A 289 -25.71 22.21 -6.30
N GLY A 290 -26.71 22.10 -7.18
CA GLY A 290 -27.89 22.94 -7.12
C GLY A 290 -27.61 24.44 -7.26
N SER A 291 -28.64 25.22 -7.03
CA SER A 291 -28.62 26.69 -6.98
C SER A 291 -29.68 27.15 -5.98
N SER A 292 -29.73 28.45 -5.67
CA SER A 292 -30.80 29.00 -4.84
C SER A 292 -32.19 28.81 -5.45
N ASP A 293 -32.29 28.84 -6.79
CA ASP A 293 -33.58 28.73 -7.49
C ASP A 293 -34.02 27.27 -7.67
N VAL A 294 -33.05 26.38 -7.87
CA VAL A 294 -33.26 24.94 -8.04
C VAL A 294 -32.24 24.22 -7.15
N PRO A 295 -32.54 24.03 -5.85
CA PRO A 295 -31.67 23.31 -4.93
C PRO A 295 -31.53 21.85 -5.36
N LEU A 296 -30.39 21.25 -5.06
CA LEU A 296 -30.26 19.80 -5.10
C LEU A 296 -30.77 19.26 -3.78
N ASP A 297 -31.97 18.68 -3.82
CA ASP A 297 -32.75 18.33 -2.64
C ASP A 297 -32.74 16.81 -2.39
N PHE A 298 -32.21 16.42 -1.23
CA PHE A 298 -32.19 15.06 -0.70
C PHE A 298 -33.00 14.95 0.61
N THR A 299 -34.11 15.69 0.72
CA THR A 299 -34.90 15.77 1.96
C THR A 299 -36.19 14.97 1.94
N THR A 300 -36.53 14.41 0.77
CA THR A 300 -37.72 13.56 0.60
C THR A 300 -37.59 12.17 1.21
N SER A 301 -36.37 11.75 1.57
CA SER A 301 -36.09 10.46 2.18
C SER A 301 -34.85 10.52 3.07
N ASP A 302 -34.78 9.61 4.03
CA ASP A 302 -33.62 9.44 4.89
C ASP A 302 -32.57 8.57 4.19
N PHE A 303 -31.49 9.20 3.72
CA PHE A 303 -30.40 8.52 3.04
C PHE A 303 -29.39 7.96 4.03
N LEU A 304 -28.85 6.78 3.75
CA LEU A 304 -27.63 6.35 4.41
C LEU A 304 -26.48 7.23 3.94
N VAL A 305 -25.54 7.54 4.83
CA VAL A 305 -24.44 8.45 4.51
C VAL A 305 -23.61 7.96 3.32
N HIS A 306 -23.35 6.65 3.22
CA HIS A 306 -22.55 6.11 2.13
C HIS A 306 -23.25 6.17 0.77
N ASP A 307 -24.58 6.04 0.73
CA ASP A 307 -25.36 6.21 -0.51
C ASP A 307 -25.22 7.64 -1.01
N LEU A 308 -25.42 8.62 -0.12
CA LEU A 308 -25.27 10.04 -0.46
C LEU A 308 -23.83 10.35 -0.91
N ALA A 309 -22.82 9.80 -0.23
CA ALA A 309 -21.42 9.94 -0.62
C ALA A 309 -21.17 9.38 -2.04
N PHE A 310 -21.71 8.19 -2.35
CA PHE A 310 -21.58 7.57 -3.66
C PHE A 310 -22.25 8.41 -4.76
N PHE A 311 -23.46 8.90 -4.54
CA PHE A 311 -24.15 9.79 -5.48
C PHE A 311 -23.38 11.09 -5.72
N LEU A 312 -22.84 11.70 -4.66
CA LEU A 312 -22.05 12.92 -4.76
C LEU A 312 -20.79 12.70 -5.63
N VAL A 313 -20.07 11.60 -5.47
CA VAL A 313 -18.80 11.38 -6.19
C VAL A 313 -19.02 10.88 -7.62
N THR A 314 -20.06 10.09 -7.87
CA THR A 314 -20.36 9.53 -9.20
C THR A 314 -21.19 10.50 -10.04
N SER A 315 -22.45 10.71 -9.66
CA SER A 315 -23.43 11.45 -10.46
C SER A 315 -23.08 12.94 -10.58
N HIS A 316 -22.58 13.53 -9.49
CA HIS A 316 -22.22 14.95 -9.49
C HIS A 316 -20.71 15.15 -9.68
N GLY A 317 -19.88 14.36 -9.02
CA GLY A 317 -18.42 14.43 -9.16
C GLY A 317 -17.91 14.02 -10.54
N GLY A 318 -18.59 13.10 -11.21
CA GLY A 318 -18.20 12.57 -12.52
C GLY A 318 -17.17 11.44 -12.46
N LEU A 319 -17.00 10.79 -11.30
CA LEU A 319 -16.25 9.54 -11.21
C LEU A 319 -17.09 8.37 -11.73
N SER A 320 -16.42 7.28 -12.10
CA SER A 320 -17.06 6.03 -12.53
C SER A 320 -18.04 5.48 -11.48
N ALA A 321 -19.25 5.13 -11.95
CA ALA A 321 -20.30 4.50 -11.16
C ALA A 321 -20.22 2.95 -11.12
N ILE A 322 -19.12 2.35 -11.58
CA ILE A 322 -18.94 0.89 -11.57
C ILE A 322 -18.85 0.38 -10.12
N GLU A 323 -19.76 -0.48 -9.70
CA GLU A 323 -19.82 -1.04 -8.34
C GLU A 323 -19.02 -2.36 -8.22
N SER A 324 -17.71 -2.29 -8.51
CA SER A 324 -16.83 -3.45 -8.41
C SER A 324 -15.36 -3.06 -8.23
N THR A 325 -14.50 -4.03 -7.95
CA THR A 325 -13.04 -3.83 -7.86
C THR A 325 -12.40 -3.36 -9.16
N SER A 326 -13.12 -3.43 -10.30
CA SER A 326 -12.68 -2.87 -11.57
C SER A 326 -12.98 -1.37 -11.71
N ASN A 327 -13.54 -0.71 -10.69
CA ASN A 327 -13.77 0.73 -10.74
C ASN A 327 -12.42 1.48 -10.92
N PRO A 328 -12.27 2.31 -11.98
CA PRO A 328 -11.02 3.02 -12.28
C PRO A 328 -10.75 4.23 -11.37
N ASP A 329 -11.77 4.74 -10.67
CA ASP A 329 -11.71 6.02 -9.95
C ASP A 329 -11.91 5.90 -8.45
N ILE A 330 -12.61 4.85 -7.98
CA ILE A 330 -12.93 4.62 -6.57
C ILE A 330 -12.25 3.34 -6.11
N ASP A 331 -11.61 3.39 -4.95
CA ASP A 331 -11.14 2.19 -4.26
C ASP A 331 -12.36 1.48 -3.67
N TRP A 332 -12.93 0.59 -4.47
CA TRP A 332 -14.19 -0.06 -4.17
C TRP A 332 -14.18 -0.87 -2.88
N LEU A 333 -13.05 -1.49 -2.52
CA LEU A 333 -12.95 -2.23 -1.26
C LEU A 333 -13.04 -1.27 -0.07
N SER A 334 -12.30 -0.16 -0.11
CA SER A 334 -12.39 0.87 0.93
C SER A 334 -13.80 1.47 1.06
N PHE A 335 -14.49 1.63 -0.08
CA PHE A 335 -15.87 2.12 -0.09
C PHE A 335 -16.84 1.10 0.51
N LEU A 336 -16.67 -0.20 0.21
CA LEU A 336 -17.49 -1.26 0.81
C LEU A 336 -17.30 -1.33 2.33
N ASP A 337 -16.06 -1.27 2.82
CA ASP A 337 -15.77 -1.27 4.26
C ASP A 337 -16.44 -0.06 4.96
N PHE A 338 -16.37 1.11 4.31
CA PHE A 338 -17.06 2.32 4.74
C PHE A 338 -18.60 2.13 4.74
N ALA A 339 -19.17 1.60 3.65
CA ALA A 339 -20.60 1.39 3.50
C ALA A 339 -21.16 0.37 4.49
N GLU A 340 -20.50 -0.78 4.67
CA GLU A 340 -20.88 -1.82 5.63
C GLU A 340 -20.96 -1.23 7.05
N THR A 341 -19.93 -0.47 7.42
CA THR A 341 -19.83 0.14 8.74
C THR A 341 -20.98 1.12 9.00
N PHE A 342 -21.31 2.00 8.07
CA PHE A 342 -22.41 2.96 8.25
C PHE A 342 -23.80 2.38 7.99
N SER A 343 -23.91 1.27 7.26
CA SER A 343 -25.13 0.46 7.18
C SER A 343 -25.46 -0.15 8.54
N ARG A 344 -24.46 -0.75 9.21
CA ARG A 344 -24.62 -1.35 10.54
C ARG A 344 -25.00 -0.32 11.60
N ASP A 345 -24.35 0.83 11.58
CA ASP A 345 -24.64 1.93 12.52
C ASP A 345 -25.94 2.68 12.16
N ASN A 346 -26.56 2.37 11.00
CA ASN A 346 -27.80 2.98 10.49
C ASN A 346 -27.78 4.52 10.53
N VAL A 347 -26.65 5.11 10.16
CA VAL A 347 -26.46 6.57 10.18
C VAL A 347 -27.19 7.20 9.01
N ARG A 348 -28.24 7.96 9.30
CA ARG A 348 -29.15 8.55 8.31
C ARG A 348 -29.05 10.07 8.28
N VAL A 349 -29.02 10.61 7.08
CA VAL A 349 -28.91 12.04 6.81
C VAL A 349 -29.92 12.50 5.76
N GLN A 350 -30.24 13.78 5.83
CA GLN A 350 -30.85 14.54 4.75
C GLN A 350 -29.88 15.64 4.34
N ALA A 351 -30.01 16.11 3.11
CA ALA A 351 -29.17 17.18 2.61
C ALA A 351 -29.92 18.07 1.62
N ARG A 352 -29.55 19.34 1.59
CA ARG A 352 -29.99 20.30 0.59
C ARG A 352 -28.81 21.18 0.19
N TYR A 353 -28.45 21.16 -1.08
CA TYR A 353 -27.32 21.91 -1.59
C TYR A 353 -27.78 23.05 -2.50
N GLU A 354 -27.36 24.27 -2.15
CA GLU A 354 -27.70 25.52 -2.84
C GLU A 354 -26.41 26.23 -3.28
N GLY A 355 -25.75 25.69 -4.31
CA GLY A 355 -24.50 26.27 -4.80
C GLY A 355 -23.25 25.74 -4.12
N THR A 356 -23.35 24.65 -3.35
CA THR A 356 -22.20 24.01 -2.68
C THR A 356 -21.36 23.23 -3.68
N LYS A 357 -20.02 23.28 -3.57
CA LYS A 357 -19.15 22.45 -4.42
C LYS A 357 -19.17 21.00 -3.97
N VAL A 358 -18.98 20.06 -4.90
CA VAL A 358 -18.97 18.61 -4.59
C VAL A 358 -17.95 18.28 -3.50
N ASN A 359 -16.75 18.86 -3.56
CA ASN A 359 -15.71 18.58 -2.56
C ASN A 359 -16.08 19.09 -1.16
N GLU A 360 -16.83 20.19 -1.08
CA GLU A 360 -17.29 20.75 0.18
C GLU A 360 -18.45 19.95 0.74
N ALA A 361 -19.42 19.56 -0.09
CA ALA A 361 -20.50 18.66 0.30
C ALA A 361 -19.97 17.33 0.82
N LEU A 362 -19.01 16.72 0.12
CA LEU A 362 -18.37 15.48 0.58
C LEU A 362 -17.59 15.70 1.89
N ARG A 363 -16.86 16.83 2.03
CA ARG A 363 -16.14 17.14 3.27
C ARG A 363 -17.08 17.30 4.47
N ARG A 364 -18.22 17.97 4.29
CA ARG A 364 -19.26 18.12 5.33
C ARG A 364 -19.83 16.75 5.70
N LEU A 365 -20.15 15.93 4.71
CA LEU A 365 -20.63 14.56 4.95
C LEU A 365 -19.62 13.69 5.73
N MET A 366 -18.33 13.73 5.32
CA MET A 366 -17.26 13.01 6.02
C MET A 366 -17.06 13.48 7.47
N ARG A 367 -17.19 14.79 7.72
CA ARG A 367 -17.14 15.40 9.05
C ARG A 367 -18.27 14.91 9.97
N TYR A 368 -19.46 14.67 9.44
CA TYR A 368 -20.58 14.08 10.18
C TYR A 368 -20.27 12.62 10.54
N THR A 369 -19.68 11.85 9.66
CA THR A 369 -19.32 10.46 9.99
C THR A 369 -18.05 10.29 10.82
N TYR A 370 -17.31 11.37 11.06
CA TYR A 370 -15.94 11.33 11.58
C TYR A 370 -15.06 10.34 10.77
N ALA A 371 -15.18 10.43 9.45
CA ALA A 371 -14.49 9.60 8.47
C ALA A 371 -13.62 10.47 7.55
N GLY A 372 -12.72 9.84 6.79
CA GLY A 372 -11.90 10.49 5.78
C GLY A 372 -12.29 10.05 4.38
N ALA A 373 -12.15 10.98 3.43
CA ALA A 373 -12.11 10.66 2.00
C ALA A 373 -10.90 11.38 1.41
N PHE A 374 -10.05 10.64 0.70
CA PHE A 374 -8.79 11.15 0.16
C PHE A 374 -8.38 10.34 -1.07
N ILE A 375 -7.45 10.87 -1.87
CA ILE A 375 -6.93 10.15 -3.04
C ILE A 375 -5.74 9.32 -2.61
N GLU A 376 -5.76 8.02 -2.89
CA GLU A 376 -4.64 7.10 -2.69
C GLU A 376 -4.54 6.16 -3.88
N ASN A 377 -3.32 5.89 -4.37
CA ASN A 377 -3.06 5.06 -5.55
C ASN A 377 -3.98 5.41 -6.77
N ASP A 378 -4.14 6.71 -7.06
CA ASP A 378 -4.97 7.23 -8.15
C ASP A 378 -6.48 6.89 -8.06
N LYS A 379 -6.95 6.54 -6.85
CA LYS A 379 -8.35 6.27 -6.55
C LYS A 379 -8.83 7.07 -5.34
N LEU A 380 -10.12 7.38 -5.32
CA LEU A 380 -10.78 7.91 -4.15
C LEU A 380 -10.99 6.79 -3.13
N THR A 381 -10.36 6.95 -1.98
CA THR A 381 -10.38 6.01 -0.85
C THR A 381 -11.21 6.61 0.28
N PHE A 382 -12.01 5.76 0.92
CA PHE A 382 -12.80 6.09 2.10
C PHE A 382 -12.23 5.34 3.30
N ALA A 383 -12.13 6.01 4.44
CA ALA A 383 -11.64 5.38 5.66
C ALA A 383 -12.45 5.84 6.86
N ARG A 384 -12.89 4.90 7.69
CA ARG A 384 -13.37 5.20 9.04
C ARG A 384 -12.27 4.90 10.04
N PHE A 385 -11.97 5.90 10.85
CA PHE A 385 -10.87 5.86 11.80
C PHE A 385 -11.27 5.23 13.14
N THR A 386 -11.99 4.11 13.17
CA THR A 386 -12.36 3.49 14.48
C THR A 386 -11.60 2.22 14.82
N THR A 387 -11.11 1.48 13.84
CA THR A 387 -10.46 0.19 14.09
C THR A 387 -8.96 0.29 13.78
N PRO A 388 -8.06 -0.11 14.69
CA PRO A 388 -6.65 -0.20 14.39
C PRO A 388 -6.43 -1.11 13.18
N SER A 389 -5.74 -0.60 12.16
CA SER A 389 -5.33 -1.43 11.04
C SER A 389 -4.34 -2.49 11.52
N SER A 390 -4.48 -3.72 11.02
CA SER A 390 -3.47 -4.78 11.21
C SER A 390 -2.16 -4.45 10.48
N PHE A 391 -2.22 -3.52 9.52
CA PHE A 391 -1.06 -2.98 8.83
C PHE A 391 -0.39 -1.91 9.70
N SER A 392 0.77 -2.25 10.26
CA SER A 392 1.59 -1.32 11.03
C SER A 392 3.06 -1.33 10.64
N THR A 393 3.70 -0.17 10.63
CA THR A 393 5.17 -0.02 10.48
C THR A 393 5.75 0.46 11.81
N LEU A 394 6.84 -0.19 12.24
CA LEU A 394 7.67 0.30 13.33
C LEU A 394 8.81 1.16 12.77
N LEU A 395 8.87 2.43 13.17
CA LEU A 395 9.98 3.33 12.92
C LEU A 395 10.96 3.22 14.09
N SER A 396 12.17 2.77 13.80
CA SER A 396 13.27 2.82 14.77
C SER A 396 13.91 4.20 14.81
N ASP A 397 14.63 4.52 15.88
CA ASP A 397 15.42 5.76 16.02
C ASP A 397 16.34 5.99 14.81
N ALA A 398 16.89 4.91 14.23
CA ALA A 398 17.76 4.98 13.05
C ALA A 398 17.04 5.45 11.78
N SER A 399 15.71 5.34 11.74
CA SER A 399 14.83 5.69 10.62
C SER A 399 14.17 7.07 10.78
N ILE A 400 14.32 7.69 11.95
CA ILE A 400 13.78 9.03 12.25
C ILE A 400 14.88 10.06 11.95
N LEU A 401 14.59 10.98 11.04
CA LEU A 401 15.49 12.07 10.67
C LEU A 401 15.23 13.33 11.48
N ASP A 402 13.96 13.59 11.77
CA ASP A 402 13.48 14.72 12.57
C ASP A 402 12.16 14.32 13.23
N LEU A 403 11.92 14.82 14.44
CA LEU A 403 10.74 14.49 15.25
C LEU A 403 10.31 15.71 16.05
N ALA A 404 9.02 16.05 15.94
CA ALA A 404 8.40 17.08 16.75
C ALA A 404 7.07 16.59 17.33
N LEU A 405 6.84 16.90 18.59
CA LEU A 405 5.57 16.70 19.29
C LEU A 405 4.82 18.04 19.37
N GLU A 406 3.56 18.03 18.96
CA GLU A 406 2.63 19.15 19.06
C GLU A 406 1.46 18.73 19.95
N ILE A 407 1.27 19.45 21.06
CA ILE A 407 0.13 19.30 21.96
C ILE A 407 -0.56 20.67 22.00
N ASN A 408 -1.86 20.70 21.71
CA ASN A 408 -2.64 21.92 21.62
C ASN A 408 -3.96 21.77 22.37
N ASP A 409 -4.19 22.61 23.39
CA ASP A 409 -5.44 22.60 24.17
C ASP A 409 -6.61 23.23 23.41
N ALA A 410 -6.34 23.99 22.34
CA ALA A 410 -7.36 24.60 21.51
C ALA A 410 -8.19 23.58 20.71
N ASP A 411 -7.69 22.35 20.59
CA ASP A 411 -8.38 21.26 19.90
C ASP A 411 -9.29 20.44 20.84
N ILE A 412 -9.28 20.74 22.14
CA ILE A 412 -10.15 20.06 23.12
C ILE A 412 -11.61 20.41 22.83
N VAL A 413 -12.45 19.38 22.80
CA VAL A 413 -13.91 19.47 22.79
C VAL A 413 -14.43 18.53 23.88
N ASN A 414 -14.79 19.12 25.02
CA ASN A 414 -15.30 18.36 26.17
C ASN A 414 -16.80 18.54 26.40
N LYS A 415 -17.44 19.35 25.54
CA LYS A 415 -18.89 19.39 25.36
C LYS A 415 -19.21 19.56 23.88
N GLN A 416 -19.94 18.62 23.30
CA GLN A 416 -20.27 18.62 21.89
C GLN A 416 -21.79 18.64 21.71
N HIS A 417 -22.31 19.67 21.05
CA HIS A 417 -23.71 19.75 20.60
C HIS A 417 -23.80 19.36 19.13
N VAL A 418 -24.73 18.48 18.78
CA VAL A 418 -25.01 18.06 17.41
C VAL A 418 -26.50 18.24 17.15
N TYR A 419 -26.82 19.21 16.31
CA TYR A 419 -28.19 19.49 15.93
C TYR A 419 -28.66 18.53 14.83
N ALA A 420 -29.94 18.14 14.87
CA ALA A 420 -30.56 17.22 13.93
C ALA A 420 -32.02 17.59 13.62
N ASP A 421 -32.58 16.95 12.57
CA ASP A 421 -33.94 17.16 12.06
C ASP A 421 -34.24 18.65 11.81
N PHE A 422 -33.47 19.23 10.89
CA PHE A 422 -33.65 20.62 10.43
C PHE A 422 -34.89 20.74 9.55
N ASP A 423 -35.81 21.61 9.94
CA ASP A 423 -36.97 21.99 9.14
C ASP A 423 -36.68 23.27 8.36
N GLN A 424 -36.47 23.11 7.06
CA GLN A 424 -36.16 24.19 6.14
C GLN A 424 -37.31 25.20 5.98
N THR A 425 -38.55 24.82 6.27
CA THR A 425 -39.70 25.71 6.12
C THR A 425 -39.77 26.71 7.27
N SER A 426 -39.47 26.23 8.48
CA SER A 426 -39.50 27.04 9.70
C SER A 426 -38.13 27.57 10.11
N ASP A 427 -37.06 27.16 9.43
CA ASP A 427 -35.67 27.48 9.75
C ASP A 427 -35.31 27.12 11.20
N PHE A 428 -35.71 25.91 11.61
CA PHE A 428 -35.65 25.46 13.00
C PHE A 428 -35.12 24.03 13.12
N TRP A 429 -34.36 23.78 14.19
CA TRP A 429 -33.81 22.47 14.51
C TRP A 429 -34.63 21.83 15.61
N LYS A 430 -35.21 20.66 15.34
CA LYS A 430 -36.08 19.98 16.30
C LYS A 430 -35.32 19.19 17.35
N ILE A 431 -34.06 18.85 17.08
CA ILE A 431 -33.22 18.02 17.93
C ILE A 431 -31.90 18.74 18.22
N ASP A 432 -31.53 18.78 19.49
CA ASP A 432 -30.20 19.12 19.99
C ASP A 432 -29.74 17.93 20.85
N ALA A 433 -28.80 17.13 20.31
CA ALA A 433 -28.18 16.05 21.05
C ALA A 433 -26.80 16.52 21.54
N PHE A 434 -26.47 16.26 22.80
CA PHE A 434 -25.16 16.64 23.34
C PHE A 434 -24.57 15.58 24.24
N ASP A 435 -23.25 15.60 24.33
CA ASP A 435 -22.46 14.82 25.29
C ASP A 435 -21.43 15.73 25.97
N GLU A 436 -21.09 15.42 27.23
CA GLU A 436 -20.19 16.22 28.06
C GLU A 436 -19.27 15.34 28.91
N ALA A 437 -17.96 15.52 28.77
CA ALA A 437 -16.96 14.87 29.60
C ALA A 437 -16.67 15.71 30.86
N SER A 438 -17.48 15.57 31.91
CA SER A 438 -17.35 16.39 33.13
C SER A 438 -15.94 16.37 33.75
N ALA A 439 -15.24 15.23 33.68
CA ALA A 439 -13.86 15.11 34.18
C ALA A 439 -12.87 16.00 33.41
N SER A 440 -13.02 16.08 32.08
CA SER A 440 -12.22 16.99 31.25
C SER A 440 -12.62 18.45 31.49
N VAL A 441 -13.91 18.75 31.63
CA VAL A 441 -14.38 20.11 31.97
C VAL A 441 -13.75 20.60 33.28
N ASN A 442 -13.66 19.73 34.29
CA ASN A 442 -13.01 20.06 35.56
C ASN A 442 -11.49 20.28 35.42
N SER A 443 -10.83 19.58 34.49
CA SER A 443 -9.38 19.65 34.28
C SER A 443 -8.95 20.82 33.38
N TYR A 444 -9.71 21.11 32.32
CA TYR A 444 -9.31 22.02 31.23
C TYR A 444 -10.28 23.20 31.02
N GLY A 445 -11.34 23.29 31.83
CA GLY A 445 -12.42 24.26 31.65
C GLY A 445 -13.40 23.87 30.54
N LEU A 446 -14.53 24.59 30.43
CA LEU A 446 -15.53 24.31 29.40
C LEU A 446 -14.97 24.67 28.00
N ARG A 447 -14.93 23.66 27.12
CA ARG A 447 -14.54 23.76 25.71
C ARG A 447 -15.66 23.18 24.86
N GLU A 448 -16.62 24.04 24.54
CA GLU A 448 -17.84 23.68 23.84
C GLU A 448 -17.69 23.82 22.32
N PHE A 449 -18.20 22.84 21.58
CA PHE A 449 -18.31 22.90 20.13
C PHE A 449 -19.74 22.58 19.68
N VAL A 450 -20.27 23.42 18.78
CA VAL A 450 -21.62 23.26 18.22
C VAL A 450 -21.53 22.87 16.75
N GLU A 451 -22.03 21.67 16.43
CA GLU A 451 -22.18 21.18 15.06
C GLU A 451 -23.62 21.46 14.59
N LYS A 452 -23.74 22.43 13.69
CA LYS A 452 -24.99 22.85 13.05
C LYS A 452 -24.69 23.12 11.58
N ASP A 453 -25.20 22.29 10.67
CA ASP A 453 -25.01 22.46 9.22
C ASP A 453 -26.36 22.34 8.48
N GLU A 454 -26.81 23.44 7.91
CA GLU A 454 -28.10 23.52 7.21
C GLU A 454 -28.05 22.89 5.80
N THR A 455 -26.89 22.39 5.37
CA THR A 455 -26.74 21.70 4.06
C THR A 455 -26.79 20.18 4.19
N VAL A 456 -26.38 19.62 5.32
CA VAL A 456 -26.43 18.19 5.62
C VAL A 456 -26.64 18.00 7.11
N TRP A 457 -27.66 17.22 7.48
CA TRP A 457 -28.01 17.01 8.88
C TRP A 457 -28.50 15.59 9.13
N TYR A 458 -28.40 15.16 10.39
CA TYR A 458 -28.99 13.88 10.81
C TYR A 458 -30.51 13.96 10.88
N THR A 459 -31.17 12.83 10.63
CA THR A 459 -32.64 12.76 10.70
C THR A 459 -33.17 12.31 12.06
N ASN A 460 -32.29 11.83 12.95
CA ASN A 460 -32.66 11.29 14.25
C ASN A 460 -31.64 11.62 15.34
N SER A 461 -32.09 11.62 16.59
CA SER A 461 -31.28 11.93 17.77
C SER A 461 -30.21 10.89 18.07
N ALA A 462 -30.44 9.61 17.76
CA ALA A 462 -29.46 8.55 18.01
C ALA A 462 -28.18 8.75 17.18
N SER A 463 -28.31 9.08 15.90
CA SER A 463 -27.16 9.36 15.03
C SER A 463 -26.40 10.62 15.47
N ALA A 464 -27.13 11.65 15.90
CA ALA A 464 -26.55 12.89 16.41
C ALA A 464 -25.80 12.68 17.74
N LEU A 465 -26.39 11.95 18.68
CA LEU A 465 -25.78 11.60 19.96
C LEU A 465 -24.51 10.76 19.77
N ASN A 466 -24.55 9.74 18.90
CA ASN A 466 -23.39 8.91 18.58
C ASN A 466 -22.20 9.74 18.06
N LEU A 467 -22.44 10.82 17.29
CA LEU A 467 -21.38 11.72 16.87
C LEU A 467 -20.87 12.58 18.04
N ALA A 468 -21.79 13.09 18.88
CA ALA A 468 -21.46 13.88 20.06
C ALA A 468 -20.54 13.09 21.00
N GLU A 469 -20.97 11.91 21.43
CA GLU A 469 -20.20 11.00 22.30
C GLU A 469 -18.84 10.68 21.69
N ARG A 470 -18.80 10.38 20.39
CA ARG A 470 -17.54 10.04 19.71
C ARG A 470 -16.55 11.20 19.76
N ARG A 471 -16.98 12.41 19.41
CA ARG A 471 -16.10 13.58 19.41
C ARG A 471 -15.65 13.95 20.81
N THR A 472 -16.57 13.97 21.77
CA THR A 472 -16.23 14.23 23.17
C THR A 472 -15.23 13.18 23.67
N THR A 473 -15.45 11.89 23.39
CA THR A 473 -14.51 10.84 23.83
C THR A 473 -13.11 11.00 23.23
N ILE A 474 -13.02 11.41 21.97
CA ILE A 474 -11.75 11.55 21.25
C ILE A 474 -11.01 12.85 21.61
N LEU A 475 -11.76 13.94 21.77
CA LEU A 475 -11.24 15.30 21.92
C LEU A 475 -11.37 15.82 23.36
N ARG A 476 -11.75 14.98 24.33
CA ARG A 476 -11.85 15.40 25.74
C ARG A 476 -10.51 15.85 26.32
N ASP A 477 -9.40 15.30 25.84
CA ASP A 477 -8.06 15.60 26.35
C ASP A 477 -7.16 16.14 25.22
N PRO A 478 -6.07 16.88 25.53
CA PRO A 478 -5.07 17.22 24.54
C PRO A 478 -4.52 15.96 23.86
N ILE A 479 -4.44 15.98 22.53
CA ILE A 479 -3.95 14.85 21.74
C ILE A 479 -2.48 15.05 21.41
N ASP A 480 -1.68 14.00 21.60
CA ASP A 480 -0.31 13.97 21.10
C ASP A 480 -0.29 13.85 19.57
N ARG A 481 0.22 14.89 18.90
CA ARG A 481 0.45 14.89 17.45
C ARG A 481 1.94 14.91 17.15
N PHE A 482 2.42 13.87 16.49
CA PHE A 482 3.81 13.79 16.06
C PHE A 482 3.95 14.18 14.59
N LYS A 483 4.93 15.04 14.31
CA LYS A 483 5.45 15.31 12.98
C LYS A 483 6.79 14.61 12.85
N ILE A 484 6.84 13.53 12.06
CA ILE A 484 8.02 12.68 11.92
C ILE A 484 8.57 12.80 10.50
N GLN A 485 9.83 13.22 10.34
CA GLN A 485 10.53 13.10 9.07
C GLN A 485 11.32 11.81 9.03
N THR A 486 11.14 11.03 7.96
CA THR A 486 11.82 9.74 7.75
C THR A 486 12.38 9.68 6.32
N PRO A 487 13.21 8.66 6.01
CA PRO A 487 13.41 8.21 4.62
C PRO A 487 12.08 7.72 4.02
N LEU A 488 12.11 6.70 3.16
CA LEU A 488 10.89 6.17 2.52
C LEU A 488 10.24 5.03 3.31
N VAL A 489 10.67 4.72 4.53
CA VAL A 489 10.25 3.53 5.29
C VAL A 489 8.73 3.39 5.48
N ALA A 490 8.00 4.51 5.51
CA ALA A 490 6.53 4.54 5.62
C ALA A 490 5.81 4.66 4.27
N LEU A 491 6.52 4.60 3.14
CA LEU A 491 5.95 4.80 1.80
C LEU A 491 4.87 3.77 1.44
N GLY A 492 4.97 2.55 1.98
CA GLY A 492 3.96 1.50 1.78
C GLY A 492 2.68 1.67 2.60
N ARG A 493 2.57 2.75 3.38
CA ARG A 493 1.45 3.00 4.29
C ARG A 493 0.46 4.02 3.75
N GLN A 494 -0.81 3.85 4.12
CA GLN A 494 -1.88 4.78 3.81
C GLN A 494 -2.29 5.61 5.02
N ILE A 495 -2.97 6.73 4.74
CA ILE A 495 -3.71 7.47 5.76
C ILE A 495 -4.72 6.53 6.43
N GLY A 496 -4.79 6.56 7.75
CA GLY A 496 -5.63 5.68 8.56
C GLY A 496 -4.89 4.46 9.13
N GLU A 497 -3.76 4.07 8.54
CA GLU A 497 -2.96 2.96 9.04
C GLU A 497 -2.12 3.34 10.27
N VAL A 498 -1.60 2.31 10.95
CA VAL A 498 -0.89 2.47 12.21
C VAL A 498 0.61 2.65 11.97
N ILE A 499 1.18 3.68 12.58
CA ILE A 499 2.61 3.92 12.72
C ILE A 499 2.97 3.74 14.18
N ARG A 500 3.96 2.88 14.44
CA ARG A 500 4.58 2.70 15.74
C ARG A 500 5.98 3.29 15.65
N PHE A 501 6.50 3.86 16.72
CA PHE A 501 7.90 4.29 16.73
C PHE A 501 8.48 4.20 18.14
N THR A 502 9.80 4.22 18.23
CA THR A 502 10.50 4.35 19.51
C THR A 502 11.15 5.71 19.59
N ASP A 503 11.04 6.37 20.74
CA ASP A 503 11.82 7.56 21.03
C ASP A 503 11.99 7.71 22.55
N SER A 504 13.24 7.59 23.02
CA SER A 504 13.54 7.66 24.46
C SER A 504 13.36 9.05 25.08
N PHE A 505 13.40 10.13 24.28
CA PHE A 505 13.27 11.49 24.76
C PHE A 505 11.81 11.83 25.10
N PHE A 506 10.88 11.45 24.22
CA PHE A 506 9.43 11.59 24.46
C PHE A 506 8.83 10.42 25.25
N GLY A 507 9.62 9.39 25.58
CA GLY A 507 9.15 8.21 26.31
C GLY A 507 8.23 7.30 25.49
N VAL A 508 8.28 7.41 24.15
CA VAL A 508 7.46 6.61 23.23
C VAL A 508 8.11 5.26 23.00
N THR A 509 7.31 4.21 23.14
CA THR A 509 7.70 2.81 23.02
C THR A 509 7.12 2.17 21.76
N SER A 510 7.67 1.03 21.35
CA SER A 510 7.16 0.29 20.18
C SER A 510 5.73 -0.25 20.36
N THR A 511 5.23 -0.29 21.61
CA THR A 511 3.85 -0.66 21.91
C THR A 511 2.86 0.49 21.67
N ASP A 512 3.34 1.73 21.68
CA ASP A 512 2.52 2.89 21.38
C ASP A 512 2.22 2.93 19.88
N ALA A 513 0.98 3.26 19.58
CA ALA A 513 0.43 3.19 18.24
C ALA A 513 -0.21 4.54 17.91
N PHE A 514 0.19 5.08 16.78
CA PHE A 514 -0.30 6.34 16.25
C PHE A 514 -0.90 6.09 14.88
N ARG A 515 -1.88 6.88 14.49
CA ARG A 515 -2.52 6.78 13.19
C ARG A 515 -1.90 7.77 12.23
N MET A 516 -1.66 7.36 10.99
CA MET A 516 -1.26 8.29 9.94
C MET A 516 -2.45 9.17 9.52
N MET A 517 -2.38 10.46 9.86
CA MET A 517 -3.43 11.44 9.53
C MET A 517 -3.09 12.23 8.27
N GLY A 518 -1.82 12.34 7.95
CA GLY A 518 -1.36 12.90 6.70
C GLY A 518 0.10 12.60 6.45
N TYR A 519 0.54 12.87 5.24
CA TYR A 519 1.94 12.78 4.89
C TYR A 519 2.32 13.79 3.81
N GLN A 520 3.61 14.06 3.71
CA GLN A 520 4.23 14.76 2.62
C GLN A 520 5.41 13.94 2.08
N LEU A 521 5.35 13.55 0.81
CA LEU A 521 6.39 12.81 0.13
C LEU A 521 7.21 13.75 -0.76
N ASP A 522 8.50 13.89 -0.47
CA ASP A 522 9.46 14.63 -1.31
C ASP A 522 10.21 13.63 -2.19
N LEU A 523 9.78 13.51 -3.45
CA LEU A 523 10.42 12.59 -4.40
C LEU A 523 11.85 13.00 -4.68
N ASP A 524 12.14 14.29 -4.77
CA ASP A 524 13.47 14.81 -5.13
C ASP A 524 14.52 14.35 -4.10
N ARG A 525 14.15 14.42 -2.82
CA ARG A 525 15.04 14.06 -1.70
C ARG A 525 14.88 12.62 -1.22
N GLY A 526 13.85 11.90 -1.64
CA GLY A 526 13.55 10.56 -1.13
C GLY A 526 13.22 10.57 0.36
N LYS A 527 12.44 11.56 0.81
CA LYS A 527 12.04 11.73 2.22
C LYS A 527 10.54 11.79 2.36
N MET A 528 10.04 11.34 3.50
CA MET A 528 8.62 11.39 3.84
C MET A 528 8.45 12.06 5.20
N SER A 529 7.60 13.08 5.27
CA SER A 529 7.14 13.69 6.51
C SER A 529 5.76 13.14 6.84
N LEU A 530 5.58 12.63 8.04
CA LEU A 530 4.34 12.04 8.53
C LEU A 530 3.72 12.97 9.56
N GLU A 531 2.39 13.07 9.54
CA GLU A 531 1.58 13.68 10.59
C GLU A 531 0.76 12.55 11.20
N ILE A 532 1.08 12.17 12.43
CA ILE A 532 0.47 11.04 13.12
C ILE A 532 -0.10 11.47 14.48
N ASP A 533 -1.19 10.85 14.92
CA ASP A 533 -1.80 11.14 16.22
C ASP A 533 -2.40 9.90 16.90
N GLU A 534 -2.65 9.98 18.20
CA GLU A 534 -3.24 8.90 19.00
C GLU A 534 -4.78 8.91 19.05
N SER A 535 -5.41 10.00 18.58
CA SER A 535 -6.82 10.34 18.83
C SER A 535 -7.82 9.25 18.43
N GLN A 536 -7.45 8.43 17.44
CA GLN A 536 -8.34 7.47 16.81
C GLN A 536 -7.99 6.00 17.08
N ILE A 537 -7.00 5.74 17.93
CA ILE A 537 -6.62 4.39 18.31
C ILE A 537 -7.27 4.11 19.65
N PHE A 538 -8.53 3.68 19.60
CA PHE A 538 -9.09 2.97 20.73
C PHE A 538 -8.29 1.69 20.90
N THR A 539 -7.39 1.68 21.88
CA THR A 539 -7.02 0.44 22.55
C THR A 539 -8.35 -0.11 23.07
N GLY A 540 -8.81 -1.23 22.49
CA GLY A 540 -10.13 -1.78 22.80
C GLY A 540 -10.35 -1.89 24.31
N PHE A 541 -11.61 -1.77 24.74
CA PHE A 541 -12.10 -1.87 26.13
C PHE A 541 -10.99 -1.84 27.20
N ARG A 542 -10.71 -0.67 27.76
CA ARG A 542 -9.83 -0.57 28.93
C ARG A 542 -10.55 -1.23 30.10
N LEU A 543 -10.13 -2.45 30.43
CA LEU A 543 -10.55 -3.12 31.66
C LEU A 543 -10.18 -2.23 32.85
N ASP A 544 -11.17 -1.95 33.69
CA ASP A 544 -11.04 -1.16 34.92
C ASP A 544 -10.74 0.35 34.71
N ASP A 545 -11.22 0.93 33.62
CA ASP A 545 -11.26 2.40 33.48
C ASP A 545 -12.46 2.97 34.25
N ALA A 546 -12.21 3.96 35.10
CA ALA A 546 -13.25 4.57 35.94
C ALA A 546 -14.37 5.28 35.14
N VAL A 547 -14.12 5.56 33.84
CA VAL A 547 -15.04 6.22 32.92
C VAL A 547 -15.52 5.25 31.83
N ASP A 548 -14.63 4.43 31.28
CA ASP A 548 -14.92 3.61 30.10
C ASP A 548 -15.40 2.17 30.43
N GLY A 549 -15.50 1.83 31.73
CA GLY A 549 -16.19 0.64 32.22
C GLY A 549 -15.36 -0.17 33.22
N LEU A 550 -15.83 -0.25 34.46
CA LEU A 550 -15.42 -1.32 35.37
C LEU A 550 -16.03 -2.61 34.84
N LEU A 551 -15.26 -3.70 34.78
CA LEU A 551 -15.89 -5.02 34.81
C LEU A 551 -16.70 -5.05 36.10
N ASP A 552 -18.02 -5.13 35.97
CA ASP A 552 -18.92 -5.31 37.10
C ASP A 552 -18.42 -6.50 37.92
N GLN A 553 -17.75 -6.22 39.04
CA GLN A 553 -17.23 -7.24 39.94
C GLN A 553 -18.38 -8.03 40.60
N ASP A 554 -19.62 -7.52 40.48
CA ASP A 554 -20.83 -8.13 41.02
C ASP A 554 -21.64 -8.91 39.96
N TYR A 555 -21.21 -8.96 38.69
CA TYR A 555 -21.87 -9.80 37.67
C TYR A 555 -21.52 -11.28 37.85
N ASN A 556 -22.12 -11.90 38.85
CA ASN A 556 -22.07 -13.34 39.08
C ASN A 556 -23.21 -14.01 38.29
N PHE A 557 -22.93 -14.56 37.10
CA PHE A 557 -23.95 -15.23 36.28
C PHE A 557 -24.54 -16.52 36.91
N LEU A 558 -24.07 -16.90 38.10
CA LEU A 558 -24.43 -18.12 38.83
C LEU A 558 -25.21 -17.85 40.13
N LEU A 559 -25.80 -16.66 40.32
CA LEU A 559 -26.75 -16.39 41.41
C LEU A 559 -28.16 -16.08 40.90
#